data_AF-A0A5J4QKG7-F1
#
_entry.id   AF-A0A5J4QKG7-F1
#
_cell.length_a   1.000
_cell.length_b   1.000
_cell.length_c   1.000
_cell.angle_alpha   90.00
_cell.angle_beta   90.00
_cell.angle_gamma   90.00
#
_symmetry.space_group_name_H-M   'P 1'
#
loop_
_entity.id
_entity.type
_entity.pdbx_description
1 polymer ?
#
loop_
_entity_poly.entity_id
_entity_poly.type
_entity_poly.pdbx_seq_one_letter_code
_entity_poly.pdbx_strand_id
1 'polypeptide(L)'
;YSFNAGIFVEREELITFNTAHILFRPQLQCNNVPASVSLIESVSVTVTLTTAVDGVTTSKRFEGLKFIDGELTVVEVLIPEGLRTLNVSVQGRVQIYSDLGRRVDVNSSRSFQINSIDDSDSIIHAELRMENVLLQQNKNKREYTLNVFGKSGEAIEGHPITFNFGWSASYGKPIKDVRLMTDSKGEIQLGSLTDISYFDINMSVGGTGESLNKRFFLPKHENGGYGI
;
A
#
# COMPACT_ATOMS: atom_id res chain seq x y z
N TYR A 1 -22.17 -2.54 -21.59
CA TYR A 1 -22.21 -1.81 -20.32
C TYR A 1 -20.86 -1.94 -19.63
N SER A 2 -20.37 -0.86 -19.03
CA SER A 2 -19.22 -0.84 -18.13
C SER A 2 -19.66 -0.31 -16.77
N PHE A 3 -19.23 -0.97 -15.71
CA PHE A 3 -19.58 -0.63 -14.33
C PHE A 3 -18.31 -0.37 -13.54
N ASN A 4 -18.31 0.68 -12.74
CA ASN A 4 -17.28 0.97 -11.77
C ASN A 4 -17.95 1.38 -10.46
N ALA A 5 -17.47 0.87 -9.33
CA ALA A 5 -17.86 1.37 -8.03
C ALA A 5 -16.63 1.99 -7.37
N GLY A 6 -16.70 3.29 -7.06
CA GLY A 6 -15.78 3.90 -6.12
C GLY A 6 -16.02 3.29 -4.74
N ILE A 7 -15.12 2.40 -4.30
CA ILE A 7 -15.20 1.75 -2.98
C ILE A 7 -14.27 2.51 -2.04
N PHE A 8 -14.78 3.00 -0.91
CA PHE A 8 -14.00 3.74 0.09
C PHE A 8 -14.32 3.25 1.49
N VAL A 9 -13.32 3.27 2.36
CA VAL A 9 -13.45 3.04 3.80
C VAL A 9 -12.45 3.96 4.49
N GLU A 10 -12.83 4.54 5.63
CA GLU A 10 -11.92 5.38 6.38
C GLU A 10 -10.88 4.52 7.12
N ARG A 11 -9.60 4.91 7.06
CA ARG A 11 -8.53 4.09 7.62
C ARG A 11 -8.64 3.97 9.14
N GLU A 12 -9.04 5.04 9.80
CA GLU A 12 -9.25 5.13 11.24
C GLU A 12 -10.43 4.26 11.71
N GLU A 13 -11.34 3.89 10.81
CA GLU A 13 -12.41 2.94 11.13
C GLU A 13 -11.95 1.48 11.08
N LEU A 14 -10.81 1.18 10.45
CA LEU A 14 -10.24 -0.17 10.32
C LEU A 14 -9.46 -0.63 11.57
N ILE A 15 -9.81 -0.08 12.73
CA ILE A 15 -9.27 -0.48 14.02
C ILE A 15 -10.04 -1.70 14.57
N THR A 16 -9.33 -2.55 15.28
CA THR A 16 -9.85 -3.77 15.91
C THR A 16 -11.15 -3.52 16.70
N PHE A 17 -12.15 -4.39 16.50
CA PHE A 17 -13.47 -4.39 17.14
C PHE A 17 -14.34 -3.16 16.88
N ASN A 18 -13.94 -2.26 15.98
CA ASN A 18 -14.78 -1.17 15.52
C ASN A 18 -15.69 -1.62 14.37
N THR A 19 -16.82 -0.93 14.20
CA THR A 19 -17.66 -1.07 13.01
C THR A 19 -17.18 -0.09 11.95
N ALA A 20 -16.75 -0.60 10.80
CA ALA A 20 -16.33 0.21 9.66
C ALA A 20 -17.46 0.36 8.64
N HIS A 21 -17.56 1.56 8.08
CA HIS A 21 -18.52 1.92 7.04
C HIS A 21 -17.83 1.89 5.68
N ILE A 22 -18.23 0.94 4.83
CA ILE A 22 -17.73 0.86 3.47
C ILE A 22 -18.71 1.60 2.56
N LEU A 23 -18.23 2.68 1.95
CA LEU A 23 -18.96 3.54 1.04
C LEU A 23 -18.78 3.05 -0.39
N PHE A 24 -19.87 3.03 -1.15
CA PHE A 24 -19.91 2.68 -2.56
C PHE A 24 -20.48 3.85 -3.36
N ARG A 25 -19.70 4.32 -4.34
CA ARG A 25 -20.13 5.29 -5.36
C ARG A 25 -20.23 4.58 -6.72
N PRO A 26 -21.39 4.00 -7.06
CA PRO A 26 -21.56 3.28 -8.31
C PRO A 26 -21.61 4.24 -9.51
N GLN A 27 -21.09 3.79 -10.64
CA GLN A 27 -21.16 4.45 -11.94
C GLN A 27 -21.40 3.39 -13.01
N LEU A 28 -22.38 3.61 -13.86
CA LEU A 28 -22.69 2.74 -15.00
C LEU A 28 -22.56 3.55 -16.29
N GLN A 29 -22.01 2.94 -17.32
CA GLN A 29 -21.96 3.50 -18.66
C GLN A 29 -22.45 2.48 -19.70
N CYS A 30 -23.15 2.97 -20.71
CA CYS A 30 -23.48 2.24 -21.92
C CYS A 30 -22.73 2.89 -23.08
N ASN A 31 -21.81 2.16 -23.72
CA ASN A 31 -20.99 2.69 -24.82
C ASN A 31 -20.31 4.03 -24.46
N ASN A 32 -19.71 4.12 -23.28
CA ASN A 32 -19.07 5.31 -22.70
C ASN A 32 -20.01 6.51 -22.42
N VAL A 33 -21.33 6.34 -22.55
CA VAL A 33 -22.32 7.33 -22.14
C VAL A 33 -22.84 6.96 -20.74
N PRO A 34 -22.92 7.91 -19.78
CA PRO A 34 -23.50 7.66 -18.47
C PRO A 34 -24.90 7.03 -18.56
N ALA A 35 -25.12 5.98 -17.79
CA ALA A 35 -26.40 5.29 -17.63
C ALA A 35 -26.78 5.24 -16.16
N SER A 36 -28.09 5.17 -15.87
CA SER A 36 -28.58 5.09 -14.49
C SER A 36 -28.08 3.82 -13.80
N VAL A 37 -27.56 3.95 -12.58
CA VAL A 37 -27.12 2.80 -11.77
C VAL A 37 -28.28 1.96 -11.26
N SER A 38 -29.50 2.50 -11.27
CA SER A 38 -30.72 1.77 -10.90
C SER A 38 -31.09 0.66 -11.90
N LEU A 39 -30.44 0.59 -13.06
CA LEU A 39 -30.55 -0.52 -14.01
C LEU A 39 -29.80 -1.79 -13.54
N ILE A 40 -28.99 -1.69 -12.48
CA ILE A 40 -28.25 -2.84 -11.93
C ILE A 40 -29.17 -3.59 -10.96
N GLU A 41 -29.59 -4.78 -11.38
CA GLU A 41 -30.39 -5.73 -10.62
C GLU A 41 -29.51 -6.66 -9.76
N SER A 42 -30.11 -7.29 -8.75
CA SER A 42 -29.47 -8.32 -7.92
C SER A 42 -28.12 -7.88 -7.33
N VAL A 43 -28.04 -6.61 -6.89
CA VAL A 43 -26.81 -6.07 -6.33
C VAL A 43 -26.45 -6.82 -5.05
N SER A 44 -25.20 -7.26 -5.00
CA SER A 44 -24.61 -7.87 -3.82
C SER A 44 -23.21 -7.34 -3.58
N VAL A 45 -22.87 -7.18 -2.31
CA VAL A 45 -21.53 -6.82 -1.86
C VAL A 45 -21.00 -7.98 -1.03
N THR A 46 -19.79 -8.43 -1.34
CA THR A 46 -19.07 -9.41 -0.52
C THR A 46 -17.83 -8.76 0.04
N VAL A 47 -17.76 -8.71 1.37
CA VAL A 47 -16.64 -8.19 2.15
C VAL A 47 -15.89 -9.37 2.73
N THR A 48 -14.62 -9.50 2.38
CA THR A 48 -13.75 -10.58 2.82
C THR A 48 -12.61 -9.99 3.65
N LEU A 49 -12.56 -10.39 4.91
CA LEU A 49 -11.59 -9.96 5.91
C LEU A 49 -10.59 -11.09 6.12
N THR A 50 -9.30 -10.79 6.00
CA THR A 50 -8.22 -11.76 6.25
C THR A 50 -7.39 -11.25 7.42
N THR A 51 -7.25 -12.09 8.45
CA THR A 51 -6.50 -11.79 9.67
C THR A 51 -5.11 -12.42 9.66
N ALA A 52 -4.20 -11.91 10.51
CA ALA A 52 -2.83 -12.39 10.64
C ALA A 52 -2.73 -13.79 11.24
N VAL A 53 -3.58 -14.11 12.21
CA VAL A 53 -3.56 -15.39 12.91
C VAL A 53 -4.18 -16.45 11.98
N ASP A 54 -3.35 -17.40 11.54
CA ASP A 54 -3.71 -18.56 10.72
C ASP A 54 -4.34 -18.27 9.34
N GLY A 55 -4.23 -17.03 8.84
CA GLY A 55 -4.82 -16.63 7.55
C GLY A 55 -6.34 -16.75 7.51
N VAL A 56 -6.99 -16.75 8.69
CA VAL A 56 -8.44 -16.93 8.80
C VAL A 56 -9.14 -15.85 7.99
N THR A 57 -9.96 -16.31 7.06
CA THR A 57 -10.70 -15.47 6.14
C THR A 57 -12.18 -15.55 6.47
N THR A 58 -12.76 -14.43 6.88
CA THR A 58 -14.20 -14.30 7.13
C THR A 58 -14.83 -13.48 6.02
N SER A 59 -15.92 -13.99 5.45
CA SER A 59 -16.66 -13.27 4.41
C SER A 59 -18.08 -12.93 4.89
N LYS A 60 -18.46 -11.68 4.70
CA LYS A 60 -19.82 -11.17 4.94
C LYS A 60 -20.42 -10.73 3.61
N ARG A 61 -21.60 -11.26 3.29
CA ARG A 61 -22.32 -10.96 2.05
C ARG A 61 -23.58 -10.15 2.36
N PHE A 62 -23.74 -9.04 1.65
CA PHE A 62 -24.90 -8.16 1.69
C PHE A 62 -25.63 -8.32 0.36
N GLU A 63 -26.90 -8.69 0.41
CA GLU A 63 -27.74 -8.90 -0.78
C GLU A 63 -28.96 -7.98 -0.76
N GLY A 64 -29.59 -7.81 -1.91
CA GLY A 64 -30.79 -6.98 -2.02
C GLY A 64 -30.51 -5.48 -1.91
N LEU A 65 -29.25 -5.07 -2.11
CA LEU A 65 -28.88 -3.67 -2.17
C LEU A 65 -29.50 -3.01 -3.42
N LYS A 66 -29.71 -1.70 -3.35
CA LYS A 66 -30.16 -0.91 -4.49
C LYS A 66 -29.24 0.29 -4.67
N PHE A 67 -28.82 0.52 -5.90
CA PHE A 67 -28.08 1.72 -6.26
C PHE A 67 -29.02 2.80 -6.76
N ILE A 68 -28.83 4.01 -6.24
CA ILE A 68 -29.61 5.20 -6.56
C ILE A 68 -28.63 6.22 -7.15
N ASP A 69 -29.04 6.85 -8.25
CA ASP A 69 -28.20 7.84 -8.93
C ASP A 69 -27.86 9.00 -7.99
N GLY A 70 -26.57 9.30 -7.86
CA GLY A 70 -26.08 10.41 -7.04
C GLY A 70 -25.94 10.09 -5.54
N GLU A 71 -26.37 8.92 -5.08
CA GLU A 71 -26.27 8.53 -3.67
C GLU A 71 -25.10 7.57 -3.41
N LEU A 72 -24.62 7.59 -2.16
CA LEU A 72 -23.68 6.59 -1.66
C LEU A 72 -24.47 5.44 -1.04
N THR A 73 -24.09 4.22 -1.38
CA THR A 73 -24.52 3.04 -0.62
C THR A 73 -23.51 2.75 0.47
N VAL A 74 -23.97 2.39 1.66
CA VAL A 74 -23.12 2.09 2.81
C VAL A 74 -23.40 0.68 3.29
N VAL A 75 -22.36 -0.08 3.60
CA VAL A 75 -22.49 -1.34 4.36
C VAL A 75 -21.57 -1.31 5.56
N GLU A 76 -22.01 -1.97 6.64
CA GLU A 76 -21.29 -2.00 7.91
C GLU A 76 -20.69 -3.38 8.19
N VAL A 77 -19.42 -3.38 8.55
CA VAL A 77 -18.68 -4.60 8.89
C VAL A 77 -17.92 -4.42 10.20
N LEU A 78 -18.01 -5.43 11.07
CA LEU A 78 -17.22 -5.48 12.29
C LEU A 78 -15.79 -5.89 11.94
N ILE A 79 -14.82 -5.11 12.40
CA ILE A 79 -13.41 -5.36 12.15
C ILE A 79 -12.87 -6.36 13.18
N PRO A 80 -12.36 -7.53 12.73
CA PRO A 80 -11.77 -8.50 13.64
C PRO A 80 -10.41 -8.00 14.15
N GLU A 81 -9.95 -8.60 15.24
CA GLU A 81 -8.57 -8.43 15.69
C GLU A 81 -7.57 -8.93 14.64
N GLY A 82 -6.47 -8.20 14.48
CA GLY A 82 -5.40 -8.60 13.58
C GLY A 82 -5.76 -8.55 12.10
N LEU A 83 -6.72 -7.70 11.69
CA LEU A 83 -7.06 -7.52 10.28
C LEU A 83 -5.82 -7.10 9.46
N ARG A 84 -5.52 -7.85 8.41
CA ARG A 84 -4.42 -7.59 7.46
C ARG A 84 -4.90 -7.10 6.12
N THR A 85 -5.96 -7.73 5.61
CA THR A 85 -6.51 -7.41 4.29
C THR A 85 -8.02 -7.32 4.35
N LEU A 86 -8.56 -6.29 3.73
CA LEU A 86 -9.98 -6.12 3.48
C LEU A 86 -10.20 -6.12 1.98
N ASN A 87 -10.88 -7.15 1.47
CA ASN A 87 -11.26 -7.26 0.07
C ASN A 87 -12.75 -7.01 -0.05
N VAL A 88 -13.14 -6.09 -0.93
CA VAL A 88 -14.53 -5.74 -1.17
C VAL A 88 -14.84 -6.00 -2.63
N SER A 89 -15.88 -6.76 -2.90
CA SER A 89 -16.40 -7.00 -4.25
C SER A 89 -17.87 -6.64 -4.33
N VAL A 90 -18.23 -5.93 -5.39
CA VAL A 90 -19.58 -5.53 -5.76
C VAL A 90 -19.95 -6.28 -7.02
N GLN A 91 -21.13 -6.87 -7.07
CA GLN A 91 -21.63 -7.63 -8.21
C GLN A 91 -23.11 -7.30 -8.44
N GLY A 92 -23.53 -7.32 -9.70
CA GLY A 92 -24.93 -7.16 -10.09
C GLY A 92 -25.14 -7.54 -11.55
N ARG A 93 -26.35 -7.33 -12.05
CA ARG A 93 -26.75 -7.69 -13.42
C ARG A 93 -27.46 -6.53 -14.10
N VAL A 94 -27.13 -6.26 -15.35
CA VAL A 94 -27.86 -5.29 -16.17
C VAL A 94 -28.59 -6.03 -17.28
N GLN A 95 -29.87 -5.72 -17.48
CA GLN A 95 -30.65 -6.26 -18.59
C GLN A 95 -30.44 -5.41 -19.86
N ILE A 96 -30.20 -6.08 -20.99
CA ILE A 96 -30.08 -5.46 -22.30
C ILE A 96 -31.40 -5.63 -23.05
N TYR A 97 -32.21 -4.58 -23.09
CA TYR A 97 -33.51 -4.61 -23.77
C TYR A 97 -33.41 -4.75 -25.29
N SER A 98 -32.32 -4.27 -25.89
CA SER A 98 -32.08 -4.36 -27.34
C SER A 98 -31.67 -5.76 -27.83
N ASP A 99 -31.33 -6.68 -26.91
CA ASP A 99 -30.85 -8.04 -27.21
C ASP A 99 -31.72 -9.08 -26.50
N LEU A 100 -33.04 -9.06 -26.80
CA LEU A 100 -34.02 -10.04 -26.30
C LEU A 100 -34.05 -10.18 -24.75
N GLY A 101 -33.67 -9.14 -24.02
CA GLY A 101 -33.66 -9.16 -22.55
C GLY A 101 -32.49 -9.94 -21.94
N ARG A 102 -31.42 -10.19 -22.70
CA ARG A 102 -30.18 -10.79 -22.19
C ARG A 102 -29.66 -10.03 -20.97
N ARG A 103 -29.20 -10.76 -19.95
CA ARG A 103 -28.55 -10.19 -18.76
C ARG A 103 -27.03 -10.25 -18.89
N VAL A 104 -26.36 -9.20 -18.43
CA VAL A 104 -24.90 -9.13 -18.36
C VAL A 104 -24.49 -8.88 -16.91
N ASP A 105 -23.58 -9.71 -16.41
CA ASP A 105 -23.00 -9.51 -15.08
C ASP A 105 -22.04 -8.30 -15.11
N VAL A 106 -22.14 -7.47 -14.09
CA VAL A 106 -21.26 -6.33 -13.85
C VAL A 106 -20.66 -6.46 -12.47
N ASN A 107 -19.38 -6.10 -12.33
CA ASN A 107 -18.69 -6.19 -11.06
C ASN A 107 -17.61 -5.12 -10.91
N SER A 108 -17.23 -4.86 -9.67
CA SER A 108 -16.12 -3.98 -9.30
C SER A 108 -15.56 -4.44 -7.95
N SER A 109 -14.25 -4.34 -7.76
CA SER A 109 -13.62 -4.75 -6.51
C SER A 109 -12.50 -3.80 -6.11
N ARG A 110 -12.21 -3.79 -4.80
CA ARG A 110 -11.09 -3.06 -4.23
C ARG A 110 -10.54 -3.81 -3.03
N SER A 111 -9.21 -3.80 -2.92
CA SER A 111 -8.48 -4.39 -1.80
C SER A 111 -7.79 -3.28 -1.00
N PHE A 112 -7.86 -3.41 0.31
CA PHE A 112 -7.18 -2.53 1.27
C PHE A 112 -6.23 -3.39 2.10
N GLN A 113 -4.98 -2.94 2.23
CA GLN A 113 -3.99 -3.56 3.12
C GLN A 113 -3.88 -2.73 4.39
N ILE A 114 -4.06 -3.38 5.53
CA ILE A 114 -4.05 -2.78 6.86
C ILE A 114 -2.76 -3.25 7.56
N ASN A 115 -1.86 -2.30 7.82
CA ASN A 115 -0.57 -2.48 8.52
C ASN A 115 0.38 -3.53 7.91
N SER A 116 1.24 -3.07 6.99
CA SER A 116 2.39 -3.85 6.47
C SER A 116 3.61 -3.88 7.41
N ILE A 117 3.51 -3.35 8.63
CA ILE A 117 4.62 -3.33 9.61
C ILE A 117 4.70 -4.66 10.38
N ASP A 118 3.59 -5.37 10.45
CA ASP A 118 3.38 -6.45 11.41
C ASP A 118 3.41 -7.84 10.72
N ASP A 119 3.81 -7.87 9.44
CA ASP A 119 4.14 -9.09 8.68
C ASP A 119 5.64 -9.43 8.73
N SER A 120 6.37 -8.72 9.57
CA SER A 120 7.68 -9.13 10.04
C SER A 120 7.60 -9.12 11.55
N ASP A 121 8.02 -10.19 12.22
CA ASP A 121 8.30 -10.22 13.67
C ASP A 121 9.51 -9.32 14.01
N SER A 122 9.83 -8.38 13.12
CA SER A 122 10.85 -7.37 13.27
C SER A 122 10.41 -6.40 14.35
N ILE A 123 10.92 -6.66 15.55
CA ILE A 123 11.01 -5.70 16.66
C ILE A 123 11.73 -4.42 16.21
N ILE A 124 12.35 -4.43 15.02
CA ILE A 124 13.16 -3.36 14.46
C ILE A 124 12.54 -2.80 13.19
N HIS A 125 12.33 -1.49 13.16
CA HIS A 125 11.82 -0.70 12.06
C HIS A 125 12.95 0.15 11.46
N ALA A 126 13.01 0.25 10.13
CA ALA A 126 13.99 1.07 9.42
C ALA A 126 13.31 2.14 8.53
N GLU A 127 13.63 3.41 8.75
CA GLU A 127 13.13 4.56 7.99
C GLU A 127 14.27 5.27 7.27
N LEU A 128 14.05 5.63 6.01
CA LEU A 128 14.98 6.47 5.26
C LEU A 128 14.57 7.92 5.40
N ARG A 129 15.41 8.71 6.06
CA ARG A 129 15.29 10.17 6.09
C ARG A 129 16.13 10.76 4.98
N MET A 130 15.53 11.67 4.21
CA MET A 130 16.22 12.47 3.21
C MET A 130 16.24 13.91 3.68
N GLU A 131 17.44 14.49 3.75
CA GLU A 131 17.62 15.91 4.01
C GLU A 131 18.08 16.61 2.73
N ASN A 132 17.32 17.62 2.32
CA ASN A 132 17.75 18.54 1.28
C ASN A 132 18.60 19.62 1.95
N VAL A 133 19.92 19.51 1.87
CA VAL A 133 20.80 20.58 2.36
C VAL A 133 20.89 21.63 1.26
N LEU A 134 20.15 22.73 1.44
CA LEU A 134 20.25 23.92 0.60
C LEU A 134 21.58 24.63 0.91
N LEU A 135 22.68 24.12 0.35
CA LEU A 135 23.96 24.82 0.40
C LEU A 135 23.96 25.93 -0.66
N GLN A 136 24.20 27.17 -0.22
CA GLN A 136 24.45 28.27 -1.13
C GLN A 136 25.61 27.90 -2.07
N GLN A 137 25.39 28.10 -3.37
CA GLN A 137 26.15 27.63 -4.55
C GLN A 137 25.68 26.29 -5.17
N ASN A 138 24.58 26.39 -5.92
CA ASN A 138 24.26 25.62 -7.15
C ASN A 138 24.43 24.09 -7.15
N LYS A 139 24.37 23.42 -6.00
CA LYS A 139 24.21 21.95 -5.93
C LYS A 139 23.22 21.60 -4.83
N ASN A 140 22.01 21.20 -5.23
CA ASN A 140 21.09 20.52 -4.30
C ASN A 140 21.72 19.19 -3.89
N LYS A 141 22.44 19.19 -2.76
CA LYS A 141 22.99 17.97 -2.19
C LYS A 141 21.90 17.32 -1.33
N ARG A 142 21.41 16.17 -1.79
CA ARG A 142 20.58 15.29 -0.97
C ARG A 142 21.50 14.49 -0.08
N GLU A 143 21.24 14.43 1.21
CA GLU A 143 21.89 13.49 2.12
C GLU A 143 20.86 12.52 2.67
N TYR A 144 21.26 11.26 2.76
CA TYR A 144 20.42 10.15 3.19
C TYR A 144 20.92 9.62 4.53
N THR A 145 19.99 9.46 5.46
CA THR A 145 20.24 8.82 6.76
C THR A 145 19.23 7.70 6.94
N LEU A 146 19.70 6.50 7.24
CA LEU A 146 18.84 5.39 7.65
C LEU A 146 18.71 5.42 9.17
N ASN A 147 17.48 5.54 9.65
CA ASN A 147 17.15 5.46 11.06
C ASN A 147 16.61 4.08 11.38
N VAL A 148 17.01 3.52 12.52
CA VAL A 148 16.66 2.18 12.95
C VAL A 148 16.12 2.25 14.36
N PHE A 149 14.84 1.94 14.50
CA PHE A 149 14.09 2.04 15.74
C PHE A 149 13.55 0.68 16.18
N GLY A 150 13.36 0.50 17.47
CA GLY A 150 12.63 -0.63 18.02
C GLY A 150 11.12 -0.44 17.95
N LYS A 151 10.36 -1.42 18.44
CA LYS A 151 8.89 -1.45 18.38
C LYS A 151 8.25 -0.29 19.14
N SER A 152 8.90 0.23 20.17
CA SER A 152 8.44 1.41 20.93
C SER A 152 9.05 2.73 20.46
N GLY A 153 9.76 2.74 19.33
CA GLY A 153 10.41 3.93 18.77
C GLY A 153 11.78 4.23 19.40
N GLU A 154 12.32 3.33 20.20
CA GLU A 154 13.64 3.43 20.80
C GLU A 154 14.74 3.32 19.74
N ALA A 155 15.77 4.18 19.79
CA ALA A 155 16.92 4.07 18.91
C ALA A 155 17.68 2.76 19.19
N ILE A 156 18.03 2.01 18.13
CA ILE A 156 18.84 0.80 18.27
C ILE A 156 20.28 1.10 17.91
N GLU A 157 21.14 1.20 18.92
CA GLU A 157 22.59 1.40 18.76
C GLU A 157 23.31 0.09 18.40
N GLY A 158 24.39 0.19 17.62
CA GLY A 158 25.32 -0.93 17.41
C GLY A 158 24.74 -2.07 16.56
N HIS A 159 23.68 -1.82 15.80
CA HIS A 159 22.99 -2.84 15.02
C HIS A 159 23.65 -3.02 13.64
N PRO A 160 24.20 -4.20 13.32
CA PRO A 160 24.86 -4.43 12.03
C PRO A 160 23.81 -4.61 10.91
N ILE A 161 23.98 -3.87 9.82
CA ILE A 161 23.10 -3.89 8.65
C ILE A 161 23.93 -4.11 7.39
N THR A 162 23.50 -5.06 6.56
CA THR A 162 24.11 -5.33 5.25
C THR A 162 23.33 -4.61 4.15
N PHE A 163 24.03 -3.83 3.33
CA PHE A 163 23.48 -3.05 2.23
C PHE A 163 23.89 -3.61 0.88
N ASN A 164 22.95 -3.63 -0.06
CA ASN A 164 23.21 -3.87 -1.48
C ASN A 164 22.68 -2.68 -2.30
N PHE A 165 23.55 -2.01 -3.06
CA PHE A 165 23.22 -0.80 -3.82
C PHE A 165 23.09 -1.11 -5.32
N GLY A 166 22.08 -0.50 -5.94
CA GLY A 166 21.79 -0.65 -7.37
C GLY A 166 21.55 0.66 -8.11
N TRP A 167 21.82 0.65 -9.42
CA TRP A 167 21.68 1.77 -10.35
C TRP A 167 20.45 1.63 -11.25
N SER A 168 19.93 2.74 -11.75
CA SER A 168 18.97 2.78 -12.86
C SER A 168 19.74 2.97 -14.16
N ALA A 169 19.56 2.04 -15.09
CA ALA A 169 20.10 2.04 -16.43
C ALA A 169 21.63 2.20 -16.57
N SER A 170 22.29 1.06 -16.83
CA SER A 170 23.44 0.94 -17.75
C SER A 170 24.87 1.33 -17.32
N TYR A 171 25.15 1.66 -16.05
CA TYR A 171 26.51 2.15 -15.70
C TYR A 171 27.29 1.44 -14.58
N GLY A 172 26.78 0.39 -13.91
CA GLY A 172 27.54 -0.23 -12.81
C GLY A 172 27.18 -1.66 -12.46
N LYS A 173 28.16 -2.41 -11.95
CA LYS A 173 27.94 -3.67 -11.22
C LYS A 173 27.39 -3.34 -9.83
N PRO A 174 26.33 -4.02 -9.34
CA PRO A 174 25.78 -3.80 -8.00
C PRO A 174 26.86 -3.86 -6.93
N ILE A 175 26.87 -2.90 -5.99
CA ILE A 175 27.73 -2.98 -4.79
C ILE A 175 26.98 -3.84 -3.81
N LYS A 176 27.60 -4.95 -3.40
CA LYS A 176 26.97 -5.93 -2.52
C LYS A 176 27.70 -6.02 -1.19
N ASP A 177 26.97 -6.48 -0.20
CA ASP A 177 27.50 -6.89 1.10
C ASP A 177 28.22 -5.77 1.89
N VAL A 178 27.80 -4.52 1.71
CA VAL A 178 28.35 -3.39 2.48
C VAL A 178 27.79 -3.45 3.90
N ARG A 179 28.65 -3.64 4.89
CA ARG A 179 28.22 -3.72 6.29
C ARG A 179 28.44 -2.39 6.99
N LEU A 180 27.36 -1.80 7.49
CA LEU A 180 27.37 -0.61 8.32
C LEU A 180 26.70 -0.93 9.64
N MET A 181 26.87 -0.06 10.63
CA MET A 181 26.33 -0.23 11.97
C MET A 181 25.74 1.08 12.45
N THR A 182 24.61 1.02 13.13
CA THR A 182 23.94 2.19 13.70
C THR A 182 24.78 2.83 14.79
N ASP A 183 24.74 4.17 14.87
CA ASP A 183 25.35 4.93 15.95
C ASP A 183 24.48 4.95 17.22
N SER A 184 24.89 5.73 18.23
CA SER A 184 24.15 5.87 19.50
C SER A 184 22.76 6.48 19.37
N LYS A 185 22.39 7.02 18.20
CA LYS A 185 21.05 7.53 17.88
C LYS A 185 20.24 6.57 17.01
N GLY A 186 20.77 5.39 16.70
CA GLY A 186 20.13 4.45 15.78
C GLY A 186 20.26 4.88 14.31
N GLU A 187 21.21 5.76 13.99
CA GLU A 187 21.34 6.35 12.65
C GLU A 187 22.53 5.74 11.88
N ILE A 188 22.39 5.67 10.54
CA ILE A 188 23.47 5.39 9.60
C ILE A 188 23.47 6.48 8.54
N GLN A 189 24.52 7.30 8.51
CA GLN A 189 24.69 8.33 7.49
C GLN A 189 25.21 7.70 6.19
N LEU A 190 24.36 7.71 5.16
CA LEU A 190 24.65 7.12 3.85
C LEU A 190 25.23 8.16 2.86
N GLY A 191 25.21 9.44 3.24
CA GLY A 191 25.68 10.53 2.39
C GLY A 191 24.79 10.73 1.17
N SER A 192 25.35 11.16 0.03
CA SER A 192 24.54 11.64 -1.10
C SER A 192 24.02 10.58 -2.05
N LEU A 193 24.55 9.35 -1.97
CA LEU A 193 24.17 8.21 -2.81
C LEU A 193 23.96 8.60 -4.29
N THR A 194 24.89 9.39 -4.84
CA THR A 194 24.81 9.88 -6.22
C THR A 194 24.78 8.69 -7.19
N ASP A 195 23.92 8.76 -8.20
CA ASP A 195 23.66 7.71 -9.20
C ASP A 195 23.06 6.39 -8.68
N ILE A 196 22.95 6.21 -7.36
CA ILE A 196 22.22 5.08 -6.77
C ILE A 196 20.72 5.32 -6.93
N SER A 197 20.02 4.30 -7.41
CA SER A 197 18.58 4.35 -7.65
C SER A 197 17.78 3.54 -6.63
N TYR A 198 18.39 2.53 -6.04
CA TYR A 198 17.82 1.81 -4.91
C TYR A 198 18.93 1.21 -4.06
N PHE A 199 18.58 0.88 -2.82
CA PHE A 199 19.37 -0.03 -2.01
C PHE A 199 18.48 -1.01 -1.26
N ASP A 200 18.98 -2.21 -1.07
CA ASP A 200 18.39 -3.23 -0.22
C ASP A 200 19.15 -3.26 1.11
N ILE A 201 18.43 -3.40 2.21
CA ILE A 201 18.99 -3.72 3.53
C ILE A 201 18.62 -5.15 3.91
N ASN A 202 19.56 -5.84 4.54
CA ASN A 202 19.37 -7.09 5.25
C ASN A 202 19.98 -6.95 6.64
N MET A 203 19.18 -7.20 7.66
CA MET A 203 19.65 -7.20 9.05
C MET A 203 18.91 -8.26 9.86
N SER A 204 19.61 -8.84 10.84
CA SER A 204 19.04 -9.84 11.73
C SER A 204 18.14 -9.18 12.77
N VAL A 205 16.94 -9.72 12.97
CA VAL A 205 16.10 -9.33 14.09
C VAL A 205 16.53 -10.16 15.30
N GLY A 206 16.91 -9.49 16.38
CA GLY A 206 17.42 -10.16 17.58
C GLY A 206 16.41 -11.17 18.16
N GLY A 207 16.89 -12.35 18.52
CA GLY A 207 16.14 -13.34 19.31
C GLY A 207 15.22 -14.30 18.55
N THR A 208 14.87 -14.02 17.29
CA THR A 208 13.92 -14.85 16.52
C THR A 208 14.57 -15.64 15.36
N GLY A 209 15.82 -15.32 15.00
CA GLY A 209 16.49 -15.90 13.83
C GLY A 209 15.97 -15.36 12.49
N GLU A 210 15.04 -14.40 12.53
CA GLU A 210 14.48 -13.75 11.36
C GLU A 210 15.40 -12.65 10.82
N SER A 211 15.20 -12.27 9.55
CA SER A 211 15.92 -11.17 8.93
C SER A 211 14.95 -10.17 8.30
N LEU A 212 15.12 -8.89 8.61
CA LEU A 212 14.42 -7.82 7.92
C LEU A 212 15.12 -7.59 6.58
N ASN A 213 14.35 -7.77 5.50
CA ASN A 213 14.78 -7.45 4.14
C ASN A 213 13.90 -6.33 3.59
N LYS A 214 14.50 -5.17 3.31
CA LYS A 214 13.73 -4.00 2.84
C LYS A 214 14.46 -3.29 1.73
N ARG A 215 13.71 -2.92 0.67
CA ARG A 215 14.19 -2.12 -0.44
C ARG A 215 13.75 -0.67 -0.29
N PHE A 216 14.68 0.25 -0.49
CA PHE A 216 14.41 1.68 -0.58
C PHE A 216 14.71 2.17 -2.00
N PHE A 217 13.75 2.86 -2.61
CA PHE A 217 13.95 3.55 -3.87
C PHE A 217 14.35 5.00 -3.62
N LEU A 218 15.42 5.44 -4.27
CA LEU A 218 15.89 6.82 -4.20
C LEU A 218 15.31 7.61 -5.36
N PRO A 219 14.82 8.85 -5.15
CA PRO A 219 14.40 9.70 -6.25
C PRO A 219 15.60 10.03 -7.13
N LYS A 220 15.36 10.10 -8.45
CA LYS A 220 16.38 10.50 -9.41
C LYS A 220 16.95 11.86 -9.00
N HIS A 221 18.29 11.94 -8.96
CA HIS A 221 18.95 13.25 -8.96
C HIS A 221 18.56 13.90 -10.30
N GLU A 222 17.83 15.00 -10.23
CA GLU A 222 17.64 15.85 -11.41
C GLU A 222 19.00 16.45 -11.73
N ASN A 223 19.82 15.69 -12.46
CA ASN A 223 20.90 16.29 -13.22
C ASN A 223 20.19 17.23 -14.19
N GLY A 224 20.22 18.53 -13.88
CA GLY A 224 19.82 19.57 -14.79
C GLY A 224 20.43 19.27 -16.15
N GLY A 225 19.57 19.13 -17.15
CA GLY A 225 20.01 18.86 -18.50
C GLY A 225 21.01 19.93 -18.95
N TYR A 226 22.13 19.47 -19.47
CA TYR A 226 22.68 20.02 -20.70
C TYR A 226 22.32 18.94 -21.74
N GLY A 227 21.49 19.19 -22.76
CA GLY A 227 21.51 20.37 -23.60
C GLY A 227 22.73 20.24 -24.51
N ILE A 228 22.49 19.63 -25.68
CA ILE A 228 23.37 19.12 -26.76
C ILE A 228 24.13 17.81 -26.51
#